data_AF-A0A1Q2YPV8-F1
#
_entry.id   AF-A0A1Q2YPV8-F1
#
_cell.length_a   1.000
_cell.length_b   1.000
_cell.length_c   1.000
_cell.angle_alpha   90.00
_cell.angle_beta   90.00
_cell.angle_gamma   90.00
#
_symmetry.space_group_name_H-M   'P 1'
#
loop_
_entity.id
_entity.type
_entity.pdbx_description
1 polymer ?
#
loop_
_entity_poly.entity_id
_entity_poly.type
_entity_poly.pdbx_seq_one_letter_code
_entity_poly.pdbx_strand_id
1 'polypeptide(L)' 'MSQQTKPKPKPAAEPAAPPEGLEDTIAYLAKRHRVSPAIVREIARRSGQTERSALEREIERGKSRR' A
#
# COMPACT_ATOMS: atom_id res chain seq x y z
N MET A 1 16.25 -29.21 11.64
CA MET A 1 16.96 -27.95 11.38
C MET A 1 16.29 -27.25 10.21
N SER A 2 15.91 -26.00 10.42
CA SER A 2 15.06 -25.16 9.59
C SER A 2 15.67 -24.84 8.23
N GLN A 3 14.89 -24.97 7.15
CA GLN A 3 15.20 -24.33 5.86
C GLN A 3 14.07 -23.37 5.50
N GLN A 4 14.41 -22.11 5.72
CA GLN A 4 13.66 -20.89 5.45
C GLN A 4 13.51 -20.70 3.94
N THR A 5 12.29 -20.77 3.42
CA THR A 5 11.99 -20.42 2.02
C THR A 5 11.75 -18.91 1.90
N LYS A 6 12.67 -18.24 1.20
CA LYS A 6 12.63 -16.81 0.87
C LYS A 6 11.31 -16.42 0.18
N PRO A 7 10.68 -15.29 0.54
CA PRO A 7 9.53 -14.79 -0.19
C PRO A 7 9.97 -14.27 -1.57
N LYS A 8 9.23 -14.72 -2.58
CA LYS A 8 9.37 -14.41 -4.01
C LYS A 8 9.19 -12.90 -4.25
N PRO A 9 10.02 -12.23 -5.08
CA PRO A 9 9.80 -10.84 -5.44
C PRO A 9 8.51 -10.74 -6.26
N LYS A 10 7.61 -9.84 -5.85
CA LYS A 10 6.41 -9.50 -6.63
C LYS A 10 6.82 -8.94 -7.98
N PRO A 11 6.16 -9.33 -9.08
CA PRO A 11 6.43 -8.76 -10.38
C PRO A 11 6.08 -7.27 -10.37
N ALA A 12 6.98 -6.45 -10.92
CA ALA A 12 6.71 -5.07 -11.23
C ALA A 12 5.50 -5.03 -12.18
N ALA A 13 4.37 -4.54 -11.69
CA ALA A 13 3.20 -4.33 -12.52
C ALA A 13 3.49 -3.17 -13.48
N GLU A 14 3.34 -3.45 -14.77
CA GLU A 14 3.05 -2.46 -15.82
C GLU A 14 2.02 -1.42 -15.35
N PRO A 15 1.91 -0.25 -16.01
CA PRO A 15 0.84 0.70 -15.75
C PRO A 15 -0.51 0.14 -16.23
N ALA A 16 -0.96 -0.95 -15.62
CA ALA A 16 -2.31 -1.46 -15.71
C ALA A 16 -3.22 -0.46 -14.99
N ALA A 17 -4.41 -0.25 -15.54
CA ALA A 17 -5.48 0.54 -14.93
C ALA A 17 -5.56 0.28 -13.42
N PRO A 18 -5.87 1.31 -12.59
CA PRO A 18 -5.91 1.15 -11.14
C PRO A 18 -6.76 -0.08 -10.82
N PRO A 19 -6.22 -1.07 -10.09
CA PRO A 19 -6.92 -2.34 -9.88
C PRO A 19 -8.30 -2.04 -9.29
N GLU A 20 -9.34 -2.67 -9.85
CA GLU A 20 -10.71 -2.54 -9.34
C GLU A 20 -10.70 -2.75 -7.82
N GLY A 21 -11.12 -1.72 -7.07
CA GLY A 21 -11.10 -1.71 -5.60
C GLY A 21 -9.93 -0.97 -4.94
N LEU A 22 -8.95 -0.44 -5.68
CA LEU A 22 -7.88 0.40 -5.12
C LEU A 22 -8.45 1.70 -4.55
N GLU A 23 -9.38 2.34 -5.26
CA GLU A 23 -10.01 3.59 -4.82
C GLU A 23 -10.87 3.38 -3.55
N ASP A 24 -11.54 2.24 -3.42
CA ASP A 24 -12.24 1.84 -2.19
C ASP A 24 -11.24 1.62 -1.03
N THR A 25 -10.13 0.95 -1.32
CA THR A 25 -9.03 0.75 -0.36
C THR A 25 -8.46 2.08 0.11
N ILE A 26 -8.26 3.04 -0.81
CA ILE A 26 -7.79 4.40 -0.51
C ILE A 26 -8.79 5.11 0.39
N ALA A 27 -10.08 5.11 0.05
CA ALA A 27 -11.11 5.77 0.83
C ALA A 27 -11.23 5.16 2.24
N TYR A 28 -11.17 3.84 2.33
CA TYR A 28 -11.18 3.11 3.60
C TYR A 28 -9.98 3.50 4.48
N LEU A 29 -8.77 3.43 3.93
CA LEU A 29 -7.54 3.73 4.67
C LEU A 29 -7.48 5.20 5.09
N ALA A 30 -7.89 6.11 4.20
CA ALA A 30 -7.98 7.54 4.50
C ALA A 30 -8.90 7.79 5.71
N LYS A 31 -10.09 7.19 5.72
CA LYS A 31 -11.05 7.32 6.82
C LYS A 31 -10.54 6.71 8.12
N ARG A 32 -10.01 5.48 8.07
CA ARG A 32 -9.49 4.71 9.22
C ARG A 32 -8.31 5.43 9.88
N HIS A 33 -7.38 5.92 9.06
CA HIS A 33 -6.16 6.56 9.54
C HIS A 33 -6.28 8.07 9.71
N ARG A 34 -7.42 8.69 9.39
CA ARG A 34 -7.62 10.14 9.44
C ARG A 34 -6.57 10.90 8.61
N VAL A 35 -6.25 10.37 7.43
CA VAL A 35 -5.32 10.99 6.48
C VAL A 35 -6.07 11.35 5.19
N SER A 36 -5.54 12.29 4.43
CA SER A 36 -6.13 12.62 3.13
C SER A 36 -6.00 11.44 2.16
N PRO A 37 -7.03 11.13 1.35
CA PRO A 37 -6.93 10.10 0.31
C PRO A 37 -5.81 10.38 -0.71
N ALA A 38 -5.42 11.64 -0.89
CA ALA A 38 -4.27 12.01 -1.71
C ALA A 38 -2.96 11.42 -1.18
N ILE A 39 -2.78 11.36 0.15
CA ILE A 39 -1.60 10.76 0.78
C ILE A 39 -1.59 9.25 0.50
N VAL A 40 -2.73 8.58 0.62
CA VAL A 40 -2.82 7.13 0.36
C VAL A 40 -2.54 6.82 -1.12
N ARG A 41 -3.05 7.64 -2.06
CA ARG A 41 -2.70 7.53 -3.48
C ARG A 41 -1.22 7.73 -3.75
N GLU A 42 -0.60 8.71 -3.09
CA GLU A 42 0.84 8.95 -3.22
C GLU A 42 1.67 7.78 -2.69
N ILE A 43 1.28 7.21 -1.54
CA ILE A 43 1.90 6.00 -0.99
C ILE A 43 1.76 4.83 -1.97
N ALA A 44 0.57 4.62 -2.54
CA ALA A 44 0.34 3.57 -3.53
C ALA A 44 1.21 3.76 -4.77
N ARG A 45 1.28 4.99 -5.30
CA ARG A 45 2.14 5.33 -6.44
C ARG A 45 3.62 5.12 -6.13
N ARG A 46 4.09 5.59 -4.96
CA ARG A 46 5.51 5.56 -4.58
C ARG A 46 6.00 4.15 -4.29
N SER A 47 5.18 3.36 -3.61
CA SER A 47 5.54 2.01 -3.20
C SER A 47 5.24 0.95 -4.27
N GLY A 48 4.44 1.32 -5.28
CA GLY A 48 3.92 0.38 -6.29
C GLY A 48 3.04 -0.72 -5.70
N GLN A 49 2.57 -0.53 -4.45
CA GLN A 49 1.74 -1.51 -3.74
C GLN A 49 0.28 -1.12 -3.88
N THR A 50 -0.56 -2.11 -4.14
CA THR A 50 -2.02 -1.95 -4.19
C THR A 50 -2.72 -2.73 -3.07
N GLU A 51 -1.96 -3.55 -2.33
CA GLU A 51 -2.46 -4.28 -1.17
C GLU A 51 -2.68 -3.37 0.04
N ARG A 52 -3.89 -3.47 0.60
CA ARG A 52 -4.32 -2.72 1.78
C ARG A 52 -3.34 -2.80 2.96
N SER A 53 -2.86 -4.00 3.30
CA SER A 53 -1.93 -4.18 4.43
C SER A 53 -0.57 -3.54 4.18
N ALA A 54 -0.11 -3.50 2.93
CA ALA A 54 1.15 -2.84 2.58
C ALA A 54 1.01 -1.31 2.64
N LEU A 55 -0.09 -0.77 2.12
CA LEU A 55 -0.41 0.65 2.22
C LEU A 55 -0.59 1.11 3.67
N GLU A 56 -1.29 0.32 4.49
CA GLU A 56 -1.50 0.60 5.91
C GLU A 56 -0.18 0.75 6.67
N ARG A 57 0.78 -0.18 6.46
CA ARG A 57 2.12 -0.11 7.08
C ARG A 57 2.88 1.15 6.69
N GLU A 58 2.80 1.57 5.42
CA GLU A 58 3.43 2.81 4.97
C GLU A 58 2.77 4.06 5.55
N ILE A 59 1.43 4.06 5.71
CA ILE A 59 0.71 5.15 6.38
C ILE A 59 1.15 5.27 7.85
N GLU A 60 1.23 4.15 8.57
CA GLU A 60 1.70 4.14 9.97
C GLU A 60 3.15 4.60 10.09
N ARG A 61 4.04 4.12 9.21
CA ARG A 61 5.42 4.59 9.16
C ARG A 61 5.52 6.08 8.87
N GLY A 62 4.67 6.61 8.00
CA GLY A 62 4.58 8.03 7.67
C GLY A 62 4.13 8.89 8.87
N LYS A 63 3.21 8.37 9.67
CA LYS A 63 2.76 9.00 10.93
C LYS A 63 3.83 8.97 12.01
N SER A 64 4.51 7.85 12.24
CA SER A 64 5.58 7.80 13.26
C SER A 64 6.77 8.72 12.96
N ARG A 65 6.90 9.20 11.72
CA ARG A 65 7.97 10.12 11.29
C ARG A 65 7.57 11.60 11.36
N ARG A 66 6.30 11.93 11.60
CA ARG A 66 5.77 13.30 11.65
C ARG A 66 5.19 13.59 13.03
#